data_AF-A0A964QCY1-F1
#
_entry.id   AF-A0A964QCY1-F1
#
_cell.length_a   1.000
_cell.length_b   1.000
_cell.length_c   1.000
_cell.angle_alpha   90.00
_cell.angle_beta   90.00
_cell.angle_gamma   90.00
#
_symmetry.space_group_name_H-M   'P 1'
#
loop_
_entity.id
_entity.type
_entity.pdbx_description
1 polymer ?
#
loop_
_entity_poly.entity_id
_entity_poly.type
_entity_poly.pdbx_seq_one_letter_code
_entity_poly.pdbx_strand_id
1 'polypeptide(L)'
;KDVAAALERWARDGLLSPDQARELGAEAEAHAGSGGRRAFQYVLAATGGVVVVIAASVLAQWAWPRMGDSGRSMVLMSVGFLVHFLGLRVEPRDRWRPAGYFLQTAGLLILLGAFMYSERPWPDLSPQALVIGLACLVLPLVLTYRSVGRDPFMPAVHVALGFAFLAVFLDRATPLTDDGIVWTLDAVLLLVVIGLVLRLRRATGTAEEEWALNAFVAALYAGLVMVVFTAIGPLDLESNTVWALDLWLAIVVALTLWGLHAAPPSLQRGWFGQQLALCVVFAIPLAFYTTLPRWKPSTLRPR
;
A
#
# COMPACT_ATOMS: atom_id res chain seq x y z
N LYS A 1 -3.17 36.12 -20.15
CA LYS A 1 -3.24 36.70 -21.52
C LYS A 1 -4.70 36.67 -21.92
N ASP A 2 -5.26 37.80 -22.32
CA ASP A 2 -6.70 37.98 -22.45
C ASP A 2 -7.24 37.30 -23.72
N VAL A 3 -8.11 36.30 -23.55
CA VAL A 3 -8.64 35.45 -24.63
C VAL A 3 -9.50 36.29 -25.59
N ALA A 4 -10.22 37.28 -25.05
CA ALA A 4 -10.99 38.23 -25.86
C ALA A 4 -10.10 39.02 -26.83
N ALA A 5 -8.96 39.52 -26.34
CA ALA A 5 -7.98 40.26 -27.15
C ALA A 5 -7.19 39.39 -28.14
N ALA A 6 -7.22 38.07 -27.99
CA ALA A 6 -6.65 37.13 -28.97
C ALA A 6 -7.67 36.82 -30.07
N LEU A 7 -8.92 36.52 -29.69
CA LEU A 7 -10.02 36.25 -30.62
C LEU A 7 -10.32 37.45 -31.53
N GLU A 8 -10.33 38.66 -30.97
CA GLU A 8 -10.55 39.89 -31.75
C GLU A 8 -9.45 40.12 -32.79
N ARG A 9 -8.21 39.77 -32.43
CA ARG A 9 -7.05 39.92 -33.31
C ARG A 9 -7.10 38.90 -34.45
N TRP A 10 -7.43 37.64 -34.15
CA TRP A 10 -7.57 36.60 -35.16
C TRP A 10 -8.76 36.83 -36.10
N ALA A 11 -9.85 37.41 -35.61
CA ALA A 11 -10.96 37.84 -36.46
C ALA A 11 -10.55 39.00 -37.38
N ARG A 12 -9.77 39.96 -36.87
CA ARG A 12 -9.25 41.09 -37.65
C ARG A 12 -8.24 40.67 -38.72
N ASP A 13 -7.42 39.67 -38.41
CA ASP A 13 -6.43 39.09 -39.32
C ASP A 13 -7.06 38.11 -40.33
N GLY A 14 -8.38 37.90 -40.30
CA GLY A 14 -9.11 37.03 -41.22
C GLY A 14 -8.91 35.53 -40.97
N LEU A 15 -8.31 35.16 -39.83
CA LEU A 15 -8.05 33.76 -39.44
C LEU A 15 -9.31 33.05 -38.91
N LEU A 16 -10.31 33.82 -38.45
CA LEU A 16 -11.59 33.33 -37.97
C LEU A 16 -12.74 34.16 -38.54
N SER A 17 -13.86 33.51 -38.84
CA SER A 17 -15.09 34.24 -39.18
C SER A 17 -15.66 34.97 -37.94
N PRO A 18 -16.47 36.03 -38.13
CA PRO A 18 -17.14 36.73 -37.03
C PRO A 18 -18.07 35.85 -36.20
N ASP A 19 -18.59 34.76 -36.78
CA ASP A 19 -19.42 33.78 -36.07
C ASP A 19 -18.57 32.80 -35.26
N GLN A 20 -17.45 32.30 -35.83
CA GLN A 20 -16.50 31.45 -35.11
C GLN A 20 -15.85 32.16 -33.92
N ALA A 21 -15.52 33.45 -34.06
CA ALA A 21 -14.98 34.24 -32.96
C ALA A 21 -16.00 34.45 -31.82
N ARG A 22 -17.30 34.58 -32.15
CA ARG A 22 -18.39 34.67 -31.17
C ARG A 22 -18.61 33.35 -30.44
N GLU A 23 -18.60 32.23 -31.17
CA GLU A 23 -18.79 30.89 -30.60
C GLU A 23 -17.63 30.51 -29.66
N LEU A 24 -16.37 30.73 -30.09
CA LEU A 24 -15.19 30.53 -29.25
C LEU A 24 -15.13 31.47 -28.05
N GLY A 25 -15.65 32.70 -28.19
CA GLY A 25 -15.79 33.65 -27.07
C GLY A 25 -16.79 33.15 -26.02
N ALA A 26 -17.96 32.67 -26.46
CA ALA A 26 -18.96 32.09 -25.57
C ALA A 26 -18.46 30.81 -24.88
N GLU A 27 -17.72 29.95 -25.59
CA GLU A 27 -17.07 28.77 -24.99
C GLU A 27 -16.01 29.16 -23.95
N ALA A 28 -15.20 30.18 -24.22
CA ALA A 28 -14.18 30.67 -23.31
C ALA A 28 -14.80 31.29 -22.03
N GLU A 29 -15.88 32.07 -22.16
CA GLU A 29 -16.64 32.61 -21.03
C GLU A 29 -17.32 31.50 -20.22
N ALA A 30 -17.91 30.50 -20.87
CA ALA A 30 -18.47 29.33 -20.21
C ALA A 30 -17.39 28.52 -19.47
N HIS A 31 -16.19 28.37 -20.06
CA HIS A 31 -15.05 27.73 -19.41
C HIS A 31 -14.56 28.55 -18.20
N ALA A 32 -14.45 29.88 -18.32
CA ALA A 32 -14.04 30.77 -17.24
C ALA A 32 -15.03 30.74 -16.06
N GLY A 33 -16.34 30.79 -16.35
CA GLY A 33 -17.39 30.65 -15.34
C GLY A 33 -17.38 29.28 -14.64
N SER A 34 -17.09 28.21 -15.38
CA SER A 34 -16.92 26.87 -14.81
C SER A 34 -15.66 26.74 -13.93
N GLY A 35 -14.59 27.46 -14.29
CA GLY A 35 -13.33 27.52 -13.54
C GLY A 35 -13.50 28.19 -12.18
N GLY A 36 -14.19 29.34 -12.14
CA GLY A 36 -14.51 30.04 -10.89
C GLY A 36 -15.37 29.21 -9.93
N ARG A 37 -16.39 28.51 -10.46
CA ARG A 37 -17.24 27.62 -9.67
C ARG A 37 -16.48 26.41 -9.12
N ARG A 38 -15.56 25.82 -9.90
CA ARG A 38 -14.69 24.72 -9.44
C ARG A 38 -13.69 25.19 -8.38
N ALA A 39 -13.07 26.36 -8.57
CA ALA A 39 -12.15 26.93 -7.59
C ALA A 39 -12.86 27.20 -6.26
N PHE A 40 -14.06 27.79 -6.29
CA PHE A 40 -14.88 28.00 -5.11
C PHE A 40 -15.26 26.67 -4.42
N GLN A 41 -15.63 25.64 -5.19
CA GLN A 41 -15.89 24.30 -4.64
C GLN A 41 -14.67 23.70 -3.95
N TYR A 42 -13.46 23.88 -4.49
CA TYR A 42 -12.23 23.41 -3.85
C TYR A 42 -11.92 24.18 -2.58
N VAL A 43 -12.09 25.50 -2.57
CA VAL A 43 -11.92 26.31 -1.36
C VAL A 43 -12.92 25.89 -0.29
N LEU A 44 -14.20 25.75 -0.63
CA LEU A 44 -15.23 25.30 0.31
C LEU A 44 -14.93 23.90 0.86
N ALA A 45 -14.52 22.97 -0.01
CA ALA A 45 -14.15 21.62 0.40
C ALA A 45 -12.90 21.61 1.31
N ALA A 46 -11.90 22.42 0.99
CA ALA A 46 -10.68 22.56 1.80
C ALA A 46 -11.00 23.18 3.17
N THR A 47 -11.74 24.29 3.21
CA THR A 47 -12.15 24.93 4.46
C THR A 47 -13.03 24.01 5.30
N GLY A 48 -14.01 23.34 4.68
CA GLY A 48 -14.83 22.34 5.35
C GLY A 48 -13.99 21.19 5.92
N GLY A 49 -13.02 20.70 5.15
CA GLY A 49 -12.07 19.68 5.60
C GLY A 49 -11.24 20.14 6.82
N VAL A 50 -10.70 21.35 6.79
CA VAL A 50 -9.95 21.94 7.91
C VAL A 50 -10.83 22.06 9.15
N VAL A 51 -12.07 22.55 9.02
CA VAL A 51 -13.00 22.67 10.15
C VAL A 51 -13.33 21.30 10.74
N VAL A 52 -13.57 20.29 9.90
CA VAL A 52 -13.81 18.91 10.36
C VAL A 52 -12.59 18.35 11.08
N VAL A 53 -11.37 18.55 10.57
CA VAL A 53 -10.13 18.11 11.22
C VAL A 53 -9.96 18.78 12.58
N ILE A 54 -10.18 20.09 12.68
CA ILE A 54 -10.11 20.83 13.95
C ILE A 54 -11.16 20.29 14.92
N ALA A 55 -12.42 20.17 14.49
CA ALA A 55 -13.51 19.68 15.33
C ALA A 55 -13.24 18.24 15.82
N ALA A 56 -12.80 17.36 14.92
CA ALA A 56 -12.40 16.00 15.26
C ALA A 56 -11.21 15.97 16.23
N SER A 57 -10.22 16.84 16.05
CA SER A 57 -9.05 16.91 16.93
C SER A 57 -9.40 17.42 18.32
N VAL A 58 -10.24 18.46 18.42
CA VAL A 58 -10.73 18.98 19.71
C VAL A 58 -11.58 17.93 20.43
N LEU A 59 -12.47 17.26 19.69
CA LEU A 59 -13.27 16.16 20.24
C LEU A 59 -12.38 15.01 20.71
N ALA A 60 -11.38 14.63 19.91
CA ALA A 60 -10.41 13.61 20.28
C ALA A 60 -9.63 14.03 21.53
N GLN A 61 -9.12 15.25 21.63
CA GLN A 61 -8.41 15.72 22.84
C GLN A 61 -9.24 15.58 24.12
N TRP A 62 -10.56 15.76 24.03
CA TRP A 62 -11.45 15.65 25.19
C TRP A 62 -11.90 14.21 25.48
N ALA A 63 -12.25 13.45 24.44
CA ALA A 63 -12.83 12.12 24.56
C ALA A 63 -11.76 11.02 24.67
N TRP A 64 -10.66 11.15 23.93
CA TRP A 64 -9.60 10.15 23.82
C TRP A 64 -8.95 9.79 25.17
N PRO A 65 -8.60 10.75 26.06
CA PRO A 65 -8.02 10.41 27.37
C PRO A 65 -8.99 9.66 28.28
N ARG A 66 -10.31 9.81 28.06
CA ARG A 66 -11.36 9.18 28.87
C ARG A 66 -11.80 7.83 28.33
N MET A 67 -11.47 7.50 27.09
CA MET A 67 -11.68 6.18 26.53
C MET A 67 -10.61 5.24 27.07
N GLY A 68 -11.03 4.06 27.53
CA GLY A 68 -10.11 2.94 27.71
C GLY A 68 -9.59 2.44 26.36
N ASP A 69 -8.55 1.61 26.38
CA ASP A 69 -7.82 1.18 25.18
C ASP A 69 -8.72 0.43 24.18
N SER A 70 -9.65 -0.38 24.66
CA SER A 70 -10.67 -1.03 23.81
C SER A 70 -11.58 -0.02 23.12
N GLY A 71 -11.95 1.07 23.79
CA GLY A 71 -12.77 2.13 23.23
C GLY A 71 -12.03 2.90 22.12
N ARG A 72 -10.76 3.25 22.37
CA ARG A 72 -9.88 3.89 21.38
C ARG A 72 -9.71 3.02 20.12
N SER A 73 -9.46 1.72 20.32
CA SER A 73 -9.37 0.74 19.23
C SER A 73 -10.64 0.68 18.39
N MET A 74 -11.80 0.57 19.03
CA MET A 74 -13.09 0.47 18.34
C MET A 74 -13.41 1.73 17.53
N VAL A 75 -13.06 2.91 18.06
CA VAL A 75 -13.20 4.18 17.32
C VAL A 75 -12.28 4.19 16.09
N LEU A 76 -11.00 3.85 16.23
CA LEU A 76 -10.07 3.79 15.10
C LEU A 76 -10.52 2.77 14.06
N MET A 77 -10.96 1.59 14.48
CA MET A 77 -11.52 0.59 13.56
C MET A 77 -12.71 1.14 12.79
N SER A 78 -13.64 1.80 13.50
CA SER A 78 -14.84 2.38 12.88
C SER A 78 -14.48 3.46 11.86
N VAL A 79 -13.51 4.33 12.19
CA VAL A 79 -12.99 5.35 11.27
C VAL A 79 -12.31 4.71 10.07
N GLY A 80 -11.46 3.71 10.28
CA GLY A 80 -10.76 3.00 9.21
C GLY A 80 -11.72 2.32 8.24
N PHE A 81 -12.75 1.62 8.74
CA PHE A 81 -13.82 1.08 7.91
C PHE A 81 -14.59 2.16 7.15
N LEU A 82 -14.98 3.26 7.82
CA LEU A 82 -15.71 4.35 7.18
C LEU A 82 -14.92 4.97 6.03
N VAL A 83 -13.63 5.26 6.25
CA VAL A 83 -12.72 5.82 5.26
C VAL A 83 -12.55 4.85 4.09
N HIS A 84 -12.37 3.56 4.38
CA HIS A 84 -12.26 2.53 3.35
C HIS A 84 -13.54 2.40 2.50
N PHE A 85 -14.72 2.32 3.13
CA PHE A 85 -16.00 2.24 2.43
C PHE A 85 -16.30 3.50 1.61
N LEU A 86 -15.90 4.67 2.10
CA LEU A 86 -15.98 5.91 1.34
C LEU A 86 -15.11 5.80 0.07
N GLY A 87 -13.89 5.27 0.20
CA GLY A 87 -13.02 4.99 -0.94
C GLY A 87 -13.67 4.07 -1.98
N LEU A 88 -14.28 2.95 -1.54
CA LEU A 88 -15.02 2.03 -2.42
C LEU A 88 -16.23 2.69 -3.12
N ARG A 89 -16.88 3.67 -2.48
CA ARG A 89 -17.98 4.42 -3.09
C ARG A 89 -17.52 5.49 -4.07
N VAL A 90 -16.31 6.01 -3.90
CA VAL A 90 -15.73 7.07 -4.74
C VAL A 90 -15.04 6.47 -5.98
N GLU A 91 -14.38 5.33 -5.83
CA GLU A 91 -13.63 4.60 -6.87
C GLU A 91 -14.36 4.47 -8.23
N PRO A 92 -15.66 4.14 -8.30
CA PRO A 92 -16.34 3.96 -9.59
C PRO A 92 -16.45 5.24 -10.43
N ARG A 93 -16.14 6.41 -9.87
CA ARG A 93 -16.16 7.69 -10.59
C ARG A 93 -14.76 7.98 -11.13
N ASP A 94 -14.56 7.87 -12.45
CA ASP A 94 -13.26 8.00 -13.10
C ASP A 94 -12.45 9.23 -12.65
N ARG A 95 -13.10 10.39 -12.54
CA ARG A 95 -12.46 11.63 -12.07
C ARG A 95 -11.85 11.52 -10.66
N TRP A 96 -12.42 10.70 -9.80
CA TRP A 96 -12.06 10.58 -8.38
C TRP A 96 -11.40 9.24 -8.05
N ARG A 97 -11.15 8.40 -9.05
CA ARG A 97 -10.59 7.06 -8.86
C ARG A 97 -9.29 7.05 -8.05
N PRO A 98 -8.29 7.93 -8.28
CA PRO A 98 -7.10 8.00 -7.44
C PRO A 98 -7.39 8.33 -5.97
N ALA A 99 -8.33 9.24 -5.72
CA ALA A 99 -8.77 9.57 -4.36
C ALA A 99 -9.49 8.39 -3.70
N GLY A 100 -10.26 7.62 -4.49
CA GLY A 100 -10.87 6.35 -4.08
C GLY A 100 -9.82 5.35 -3.57
N TYR A 101 -8.76 5.12 -4.33
CA TYR A 101 -7.66 4.24 -3.90
C TYR A 101 -6.95 4.76 -2.66
N PHE A 102 -6.65 6.06 -2.61
CA PHE A 102 -5.99 6.66 -1.45
C PHE A 102 -6.83 6.47 -0.18
N LEU A 103 -8.15 6.69 -0.25
CA LEU A 103 -9.07 6.45 0.86
C LEU A 103 -9.15 4.97 1.23
N GLN A 104 -9.15 4.06 0.25
CA GLN A 104 -9.13 2.61 0.54
C GLN A 104 -7.86 2.21 1.29
N THR A 105 -6.70 2.65 0.81
CA THR A 105 -5.39 2.40 1.44
C THR A 105 -5.29 3.04 2.82
N ALA A 106 -5.69 4.31 2.96
CA ALA A 106 -5.68 5.01 4.23
C ALA A 106 -6.61 4.34 5.25
N GLY A 107 -7.80 3.91 4.83
CA GLY A 107 -8.72 3.18 5.70
C GLY A 107 -8.13 1.86 6.20
N LEU A 108 -7.44 1.11 5.34
CA LEU A 108 -6.74 -0.12 5.74
C LEU A 108 -5.55 0.16 6.66
N LEU A 109 -4.79 1.23 6.44
CA LEU A 109 -3.70 1.63 7.34
C LEU A 109 -4.21 2.07 8.72
N ILE A 110 -5.35 2.78 8.76
CA ILE A 110 -6.00 3.13 10.03
C ILE A 110 -6.51 1.88 10.74
N LEU A 111 -7.08 0.91 10.01
CA LEU A 111 -7.47 -0.38 10.58
C LEU A 111 -6.28 -1.15 11.15
N LEU A 112 -5.20 -1.27 10.37
CA LEU A 112 -3.95 -1.89 10.83
C LEU A 112 -3.41 -1.17 12.07
N GLY A 113 -3.38 0.17 12.03
CA GLY A 113 -3.03 1.01 13.16
C GLY A 113 -3.92 0.78 14.37
N ALA A 114 -5.23 0.61 14.19
CA ALA A 114 -6.15 0.30 15.30
C ALA A 114 -5.80 -1.03 15.99
N PHE A 115 -5.34 -2.01 15.21
CA PHE A 115 -4.91 -3.30 15.74
C PHE A 115 -3.54 -3.25 16.43
N MET A 116 -2.64 -2.35 15.99
CA MET A 116 -1.30 -2.18 16.58
C MET A 116 -1.24 -1.18 17.75
N TYR A 117 -1.99 -0.08 17.67
CA TYR A 117 -1.83 1.14 18.48
C TYR A 117 -2.41 1.01 19.90
N SER A 118 -3.23 0.02 20.16
CA SER A 118 -3.82 -0.17 21.48
C SER A 118 -3.03 -1.20 22.25
N GLU A 119 -2.39 -0.78 23.35
CA GLU A 119 -1.80 -1.69 24.33
C GLU A 119 -2.87 -2.67 24.85
N ARG A 120 -2.92 -3.84 24.21
CA ARG A 120 -3.68 -5.05 24.56
C ARG A 120 -5.08 -4.78 25.14
N PRO A 121 -6.01 -4.21 24.35
CA PRO A 121 -7.40 -4.02 24.75
C PRO A 121 -8.13 -5.33 25.05
N TRP A 122 -7.59 -6.45 24.56
CA TRP A 122 -8.00 -7.81 24.90
C TRP A 122 -6.77 -8.69 25.13
N PRO A 123 -6.82 -9.63 26.09
CA PRO A 123 -5.80 -10.65 26.25
C PRO A 123 -5.59 -11.45 24.96
N ASP A 124 -4.36 -11.90 24.73
CA ASP A 124 -4.02 -12.79 23.61
C ASP A 124 -4.85 -14.06 23.71
N LEU A 125 -5.24 -14.62 22.55
CA LEU A 125 -6.10 -15.80 22.44
C LEU A 125 -7.51 -15.66 23.06
N SER A 126 -7.90 -14.47 23.53
CA SER A 126 -9.28 -14.21 23.94
C SER A 126 -10.24 -14.33 22.75
N PRO A 127 -11.53 -14.66 22.96
CA PRO A 127 -12.51 -14.75 21.88
C PRO A 127 -12.57 -13.49 21.02
N GLN A 128 -12.42 -12.31 21.62
CA GLN A 128 -12.39 -11.03 20.92
C GLN A 128 -11.14 -10.90 20.05
N ALA A 129 -9.97 -11.24 20.58
CA ALA A 129 -8.72 -11.24 19.81
C ALA A 129 -8.78 -12.22 18.63
N LEU A 130 -9.39 -13.40 18.80
CA LEU A 130 -9.57 -14.38 17.74
C LEU A 130 -10.53 -13.89 16.64
N VAL A 131 -11.68 -13.31 17.01
CA VAL A 131 -12.64 -12.77 16.04
C VAL A 131 -12.02 -11.62 15.24
N ILE A 132 -11.33 -10.71 15.93
CA ILE A 132 -10.65 -9.58 15.32
C ILE A 132 -9.50 -10.06 14.43
N GLY A 133 -8.66 -10.97 14.94
CA GLY A 133 -7.56 -11.55 14.18
C GLY A 133 -8.05 -12.27 12.92
N LEU A 134 -9.13 -13.05 13.01
CA LEU A 134 -9.71 -13.70 11.85
C LEU A 134 -10.23 -12.67 10.83
N ALA A 135 -10.82 -11.56 11.29
CA ALA A 135 -11.20 -10.47 10.41
C ALA A 135 -9.99 -9.84 9.71
N CYS A 136 -8.86 -9.66 10.41
CA CYS A 136 -7.59 -9.21 9.82
C CYS A 136 -7.09 -10.17 8.72
N LEU A 137 -7.25 -11.48 8.91
CA LEU A 137 -6.86 -12.46 7.91
C LEU A 137 -7.78 -12.43 6.67
N VAL A 138 -9.09 -12.39 6.90
CA VAL A 138 -10.10 -12.53 5.83
C VAL A 138 -10.25 -11.25 5.01
N LEU A 139 -10.18 -10.07 5.64
CA LEU A 139 -10.42 -8.79 4.98
C LEU A 139 -9.51 -8.56 3.75
N PRO A 140 -8.18 -8.63 3.83
CA PRO A 140 -7.32 -8.40 2.67
C PRO A 140 -7.53 -9.46 1.58
N LEU A 141 -7.87 -10.70 1.94
CA LEU A 141 -8.18 -11.75 0.96
C LEU A 141 -9.46 -11.43 0.17
N VAL A 142 -10.53 -11.04 0.86
CA VAL A 142 -11.81 -10.66 0.25
C VAL A 142 -11.64 -9.42 -0.64
N LEU A 143 -10.91 -8.42 -0.17
CA LEU A 143 -10.63 -7.20 -0.93
C LEU A 143 -9.77 -7.49 -2.17
N THR A 144 -8.75 -8.32 -2.03
CA THR A 144 -7.92 -8.77 -3.17
C THR A 144 -8.79 -9.47 -4.21
N TYR A 145 -9.59 -10.46 -3.80
CA TYR A 145 -10.50 -11.19 -4.67
C TYR A 145 -11.47 -10.25 -5.41
N ARG A 146 -12.01 -9.25 -4.72
CA ARG A 146 -12.90 -8.25 -5.33
C ARG A 146 -12.18 -7.37 -6.36
N SER A 147 -10.92 -7.00 -6.11
CA SER A 147 -10.13 -6.12 -6.97
C SER A 147 -9.50 -6.81 -8.18
N VAL A 148 -9.21 -8.11 -8.08
CA VAL A 148 -8.58 -8.88 -9.17
C VAL A 148 -9.42 -8.84 -10.44
N GLY A 149 -8.77 -8.49 -11.55
CA GLY A 149 -9.42 -8.37 -12.87
C GLY A 149 -10.29 -7.13 -13.05
N ARG A 150 -10.51 -6.32 -12.00
CA ARG A 150 -11.18 -5.02 -12.07
C ARG A 150 -10.20 -3.85 -12.01
N ASP A 151 -9.10 -4.05 -11.29
CA ASP A 151 -8.18 -2.99 -10.95
C ASP A 151 -6.71 -3.41 -11.11
N PRO A 152 -5.87 -2.61 -11.78
CA PRO A 152 -4.45 -2.94 -11.94
C PRO A 152 -3.61 -2.67 -10.68
N PHE A 153 -4.06 -1.85 -9.72
CA PHE A 153 -3.23 -1.36 -8.62
C PHE A 153 -3.62 -1.89 -7.24
N MET A 154 -4.92 -1.93 -6.93
CA MET A 154 -5.43 -2.33 -5.62
C MET A 154 -5.02 -3.74 -5.18
N PRO A 155 -4.94 -4.77 -6.06
CA PRO A 155 -4.40 -6.07 -5.67
C PRO A 155 -2.98 -5.98 -5.09
N ALA A 156 -2.15 -5.07 -5.59
CA ALA A 156 -0.80 -4.86 -5.09
C ALA A 156 -0.77 -4.26 -3.69
N VAL A 157 -1.63 -3.27 -3.45
CA VAL A 157 -1.82 -2.67 -2.12
C VAL A 157 -2.34 -3.71 -1.13
N HIS A 158 -3.33 -4.51 -1.54
CA HIS A 158 -3.91 -5.55 -0.68
C HIS A 158 -2.92 -6.67 -0.35
N VAL A 159 -2.04 -7.04 -1.30
CA VAL A 159 -0.96 -8.01 -1.03
C VAL A 159 0.03 -7.43 -0.02
N ALA A 160 0.51 -6.20 -0.22
CA ALA A 160 1.46 -5.57 0.69
C ALA A 160 0.90 -5.41 2.11
N LEU A 161 -0.32 -4.85 2.23
CA LEU A 161 -0.99 -4.71 3.53
C LEU A 161 -1.41 -6.07 4.09
N GLY A 162 -1.73 -7.04 3.25
CA GLY A 162 -2.10 -8.40 3.65
C GLY A 162 -1.02 -9.08 4.49
N PHE A 163 0.27 -8.88 4.17
CA PHE A 163 1.37 -9.36 5.01
C PHE A 163 1.39 -8.67 6.37
N ALA A 164 1.14 -7.37 6.44
CA ALA A 164 1.07 -6.65 7.71
C ALA A 164 -0.12 -7.12 8.57
N PHE A 165 -1.29 -7.31 7.96
CA PHE A 165 -2.46 -7.88 8.65
C PHE A 165 -2.22 -9.32 9.09
N LEU A 166 -1.52 -10.13 8.28
CA LEU A 166 -1.14 -11.49 8.64
C LEU A 166 -0.17 -11.50 9.81
N ALA A 167 0.83 -10.61 9.83
CA ALA A 167 1.77 -10.48 10.94
C ALA A 167 1.03 -10.16 12.25
N VAL A 168 0.11 -9.18 12.22
CA VAL A 168 -0.73 -8.85 13.36
C VAL A 168 -1.63 -10.02 13.77
N PHE A 169 -2.19 -10.77 12.82
CA PHE A 169 -2.97 -11.97 13.14
C PHE A 169 -2.13 -13.03 13.86
N LEU A 170 -0.93 -13.33 13.33
CA LEU A 170 -0.06 -14.35 13.89
C LEU A 170 0.38 -13.96 15.31
N ASP A 171 0.78 -12.70 15.52
CA ASP A 171 1.14 -12.16 16.83
C ASP A 171 -0.02 -12.25 17.85
N ARG A 172 -1.24 -11.94 17.42
CA ARG A 172 -2.38 -11.76 18.34
C ARG A 172 -3.21 -13.02 18.57
N ALA A 173 -3.30 -13.87 17.57
CA ALA A 173 -4.25 -14.99 17.52
C ALA A 173 -3.57 -16.37 17.54
N THR A 174 -2.23 -16.42 17.57
CA THR A 174 -1.49 -17.67 17.62
C THR A 174 -0.43 -17.65 18.72
N PRO A 175 -0.02 -18.81 19.26
CA PRO A 175 1.05 -18.89 20.26
C PRO A 175 2.45 -18.93 19.63
N LEU A 176 2.63 -18.38 18.42
CA LEU A 176 3.91 -18.41 17.73
C LEU A 176 4.89 -17.44 18.40
N THR A 177 6.16 -17.82 18.42
CA THR A 177 7.26 -16.91 18.74
C THR A 177 7.48 -15.93 17.59
N ASP A 178 8.15 -14.81 17.85
CA ASP A 178 8.49 -13.82 16.81
C ASP A 178 9.22 -14.47 15.61
N ASP A 179 10.15 -15.39 15.88
CA ASP A 179 10.81 -16.22 14.85
C ASP A 179 9.80 -17.03 14.03
N GLY A 180 8.84 -17.68 14.68
CA GLY A 180 7.80 -18.47 14.02
C GLY A 180 6.88 -17.61 13.15
N ILE A 181 6.60 -16.38 13.56
CA ILE A 181 5.83 -15.40 12.78
C ILE A 181 6.59 -15.05 11.49
N VAL A 182 7.87 -14.70 11.60
CA VAL A 182 8.72 -14.35 10.45
C VAL A 182 8.80 -15.52 9.45
N TRP A 183 9.07 -16.74 9.93
CA TRP A 183 9.09 -17.93 9.07
C TRP A 183 7.77 -18.19 8.35
N THR A 184 6.65 -17.95 9.04
CA THR A 184 5.32 -18.09 8.46
C THR A 184 5.08 -17.04 7.36
N LEU A 185 5.49 -15.79 7.59
CA LEU A 185 5.39 -14.71 6.61
C LEU A 185 6.21 -15.01 5.35
N ASP A 186 7.44 -15.52 5.51
CA ASP A 186 8.29 -15.90 4.39
C ASP A 186 7.72 -17.07 3.58
N ALA A 187 7.20 -18.10 4.26
CA ALA A 187 6.54 -19.21 3.60
C ALA A 187 5.32 -18.75 2.79
N VAL A 188 4.51 -17.85 3.35
CA VAL A 188 3.37 -17.25 2.64
C VAL A 188 3.85 -16.39 1.49
N LEU A 189 4.92 -15.60 1.66
CA LEU A 189 5.51 -14.80 0.60
C LEU A 189 5.95 -15.67 -0.58
N LEU A 190 6.65 -16.77 -0.31
CA LEU A 190 7.06 -17.72 -1.33
C LEU A 190 5.84 -18.28 -2.10
N LEU A 191 4.79 -18.68 -1.39
CA LEU A 191 3.56 -19.18 -2.01
C LEU A 191 2.86 -18.12 -2.86
N VAL A 192 2.79 -16.87 -2.39
CA VAL A 192 2.22 -15.74 -3.12
C VAL A 192 3.03 -15.46 -4.39
N VAL A 193 4.36 -15.41 -4.30
CA VAL A 193 5.26 -15.22 -5.44
C VAL A 193 5.07 -16.34 -6.48
N ILE A 194 5.05 -17.61 -6.06
CA ILE A 194 4.78 -18.75 -6.94
C ILE A 194 3.42 -18.61 -7.62
N GLY A 195 2.37 -18.30 -6.86
CA GLY A 195 1.02 -18.11 -7.37
C GLY A 195 0.93 -17.00 -8.42
N LEU A 196 1.58 -15.87 -8.16
CA LEU A 196 1.61 -14.73 -9.09
C LEU A 196 2.43 -15.03 -10.35
N VAL A 197 3.55 -15.75 -10.24
CA VAL A 197 4.31 -16.24 -11.42
C VAL A 197 3.47 -17.18 -12.27
N LEU A 198 2.77 -18.14 -11.65
CA LEU A 198 1.89 -19.05 -12.36
C LEU A 198 0.74 -18.31 -13.05
N ARG A 199 0.22 -17.26 -12.42
CA ARG A 199 -0.79 -16.37 -13.02
C ARG A 199 -0.25 -15.58 -14.20
N LEU A 200 0.91 -14.95 -14.05
CA LEU A 200 1.56 -14.21 -15.15
C LEU A 200 1.87 -15.09 -16.36
N ARG A 201 2.22 -16.37 -16.14
CA ARG A 201 2.41 -17.35 -17.23
C ARG A 201 1.13 -17.71 -17.97
N ARG A 202 -0.03 -17.61 -17.31
CA ARG A 202 -1.35 -17.96 -17.85
C ARG A 202 -2.15 -16.75 -18.33
N ALA A 203 -1.68 -15.54 -18.05
CA ALA A 203 -2.38 -14.32 -18.40
C ALA A 203 -2.54 -14.22 -19.92
N THR A 204 -3.78 -14.17 -20.39
CA THR A 204 -4.11 -14.07 -21.82
C THR A 204 -4.54 -12.67 -22.24
N GLY A 205 -4.67 -11.72 -21.30
CA GLY A 205 -5.12 -10.36 -21.55
C GLY A 205 -4.36 -9.31 -20.76
N THR A 206 -4.32 -8.09 -21.29
CA THR A 206 -3.55 -6.95 -20.74
C THR A 206 -3.94 -6.63 -19.31
N ALA A 207 -5.24 -6.61 -19.01
CA ALA A 207 -5.73 -6.33 -17.66
C ALA A 207 -5.27 -7.38 -16.64
N GLU A 208 -5.23 -8.67 -17.01
CA GLU A 208 -4.77 -9.74 -16.10
C GLU A 208 -3.26 -9.68 -15.87
N GLU A 209 -2.51 -9.39 -16.94
CA GLU A 209 -1.06 -9.19 -16.86
C GLU A 209 -0.70 -8.01 -15.94
N GLU A 210 -1.40 -6.87 -16.09
CA GLU A 210 -1.12 -5.64 -15.35
C GLU A 210 -1.31 -5.79 -13.84
N TRP A 211 -2.47 -6.31 -13.39
CA TRP A 211 -2.70 -6.45 -11.95
C TRP A 211 -1.77 -7.50 -11.32
N ALA A 212 -1.52 -8.61 -12.02
CA ALA A 212 -0.66 -9.67 -11.52
C ALA A 212 0.79 -9.20 -11.42
N LEU A 213 1.26 -8.39 -12.37
CA LEU A 213 2.60 -7.81 -12.38
C LEU A 213 2.77 -6.81 -11.23
N ASN A 214 1.81 -5.91 -11.03
CA ASN A 214 1.86 -4.95 -9.93
C ASN A 214 1.82 -5.65 -8.57
N ALA A 215 0.97 -6.68 -8.41
CA ALA A 215 0.91 -7.47 -7.19
C ALA A 215 2.22 -8.24 -6.94
N PHE A 216 2.83 -8.77 -7.99
CA PHE A 216 4.10 -9.47 -7.92
C PHE A 216 5.24 -8.54 -7.47
N VAL A 217 5.32 -7.35 -8.07
CA VAL A 217 6.30 -6.33 -7.68
C VAL A 217 6.09 -5.91 -6.23
N ALA A 218 4.84 -5.63 -5.82
CA ALA A 218 4.53 -5.28 -4.44
C ALA A 218 4.88 -6.38 -3.44
N ALA A 219 4.68 -7.65 -3.78
CA ALA A 219 5.11 -8.78 -2.94
C ALA A 219 6.63 -8.80 -2.75
N LEU A 220 7.41 -8.58 -3.81
CA LEU A 220 8.87 -8.52 -3.71
C LEU A 220 9.36 -7.39 -2.79
N TYR A 221 8.77 -6.21 -2.91
CA TYR A 221 9.08 -5.07 -2.03
C TYR A 221 8.57 -5.25 -0.60
N ALA A 222 7.41 -5.87 -0.42
CA ALA A 222 6.93 -6.24 0.91
C ALA A 222 7.93 -7.18 1.58
N GLY A 223 8.46 -8.17 0.84
CA GLY A 223 9.56 -9.02 1.29
C GLY A 223 10.79 -8.24 1.73
N LEU A 224 11.26 -7.28 0.91
CA LEU A 224 12.39 -6.41 1.27
C LEU A 224 12.13 -5.63 2.56
N VAL A 225 10.94 -5.04 2.69
CA VAL A 225 10.55 -4.25 3.87
C VAL A 225 10.49 -5.14 5.10
N MET A 226 9.86 -6.32 5.03
CA MET A 226 9.85 -7.28 6.13
C MET A 226 11.26 -7.62 6.59
N VAL A 227 12.14 -7.94 5.63
CA VAL A 227 13.56 -8.24 5.88
C VAL A 227 14.30 -7.08 6.58
N VAL A 228 14.03 -5.82 6.20
CA VAL A 228 14.61 -4.64 6.87
C VAL A 228 14.06 -4.46 8.29
N PHE A 229 12.75 -4.63 8.49
CA PHE A 229 12.14 -4.56 9.83
C PHE A 229 12.70 -5.64 10.76
N THR A 230 12.85 -6.85 10.24
CA THR A 230 13.50 -7.97 10.92
C THR A 230 14.96 -7.67 11.29
N ALA A 231 15.70 -6.96 10.43
CA ALA A 231 17.11 -6.61 10.68
C ALA A 231 17.32 -5.45 11.67
N ILE A 232 16.36 -4.51 11.79
CA ILE A 232 16.50 -3.28 12.61
C ILE A 232 15.93 -3.46 14.04
N GLY A 233 15.24 -4.56 14.33
CA GLY A 233 14.98 -5.01 15.71
C GLY A 233 13.87 -4.26 16.49
N PRO A 234 12.64 -4.14 15.98
CA PRO A 234 11.47 -4.02 16.86
C PRO A 234 11.07 -5.37 17.48
N LEU A 235 11.58 -6.48 16.93
CA LEU A 235 11.47 -7.83 17.45
C LEU A 235 12.90 -8.19 17.93
N ASP A 236 13.07 -8.49 19.21
CA ASP A 236 14.37 -8.80 19.85
C ASP A 236 14.84 -10.20 19.40
N LEU A 237 15.22 -10.34 18.12
CA LEU A 237 15.29 -11.64 17.48
C LEU A 237 16.67 -12.31 17.62
N GLU A 238 16.64 -13.61 17.92
CA GLU A 238 17.82 -14.46 18.16
C GLU A 238 18.59 -14.80 16.86
N SER A 239 19.70 -15.53 16.98
CA SER A 239 20.62 -15.86 15.87
C SER A 239 20.01 -16.65 14.67
N ASN A 240 18.78 -17.14 14.78
CA ASN A 240 18.04 -17.89 13.76
C ASN A 240 17.35 -17.00 12.70
N THR A 241 17.24 -15.70 12.96
CA THR A 241 16.61 -14.72 12.06
C THR A 241 17.36 -14.51 10.75
N VAL A 242 18.66 -14.80 10.75
CA VAL A 242 19.53 -14.71 9.57
C VAL A 242 19.01 -15.57 8.42
N TRP A 243 18.35 -16.70 8.72
CA TRP A 243 17.84 -17.64 7.71
C TRP A 243 16.61 -17.14 6.95
N ALA A 244 15.78 -16.28 7.57
CA ALA A 244 14.63 -15.64 6.90
C ALA A 244 15.11 -14.66 5.80
N LEU A 245 16.14 -13.88 6.14
CA LEU A 245 16.81 -12.98 5.20
C LEU A 245 17.44 -13.75 4.02
N ASP A 246 17.97 -14.95 4.28
CA ASP A 246 18.51 -15.84 3.25
C ASP A 246 17.43 -16.39 2.30
N LEU A 247 16.20 -16.64 2.79
CA LEU A 247 15.11 -17.16 1.97
C LEU A 247 14.57 -16.10 0.98
N TRP A 248 14.34 -14.86 1.42
CA TRP A 248 13.97 -13.78 0.52
C TRP A 248 15.07 -13.50 -0.51
N LEU A 249 16.34 -13.48 -0.08
CA LEU A 249 17.47 -13.32 -0.98
C LEU A 249 17.54 -14.46 -2.00
N ALA A 250 17.32 -15.71 -1.57
CA ALA A 250 17.25 -16.86 -2.47
C ALA A 250 16.12 -16.72 -3.50
N ILE A 251 14.96 -16.19 -3.12
CA ILE A 251 13.86 -15.89 -4.05
C ILE A 251 14.30 -14.84 -5.07
N VAL A 252 14.91 -13.73 -4.65
CA VAL A 252 15.38 -12.67 -5.54
C VAL A 252 16.45 -13.19 -6.50
N VAL A 253 17.42 -13.96 -6.00
CA VAL A 253 18.48 -14.57 -6.81
C VAL A 253 17.89 -15.57 -7.81
N ALA A 254 17.02 -16.46 -7.38
CA ALA A 254 16.35 -17.43 -8.24
C ALA A 254 15.53 -16.74 -9.34
N LEU A 255 14.80 -15.68 -9.00
CA LEU A 255 14.05 -14.86 -9.96
C LEU A 255 14.96 -14.10 -10.92
N THR A 256 16.12 -13.63 -10.47
CA THR A 256 17.12 -12.97 -11.32
C THR A 256 17.72 -13.95 -12.32
N LEU A 257 18.16 -15.12 -11.84
CA LEU A 257 18.71 -16.18 -12.69
C LEU A 257 17.66 -16.74 -13.67
N TRP A 258 16.42 -16.89 -13.22
CA TRP A 258 15.31 -17.31 -14.07
C TRP A 258 14.91 -16.23 -15.08
N GLY A 259 14.90 -14.96 -14.66
CA GLY A 259 14.69 -13.77 -15.50
C GLY A 259 15.64 -13.69 -16.68
N LEU A 260 16.89 -14.12 -16.47
CA LEU A 260 17.93 -14.17 -17.48
C LEU A 260 17.76 -15.31 -18.50
N HIS A 261 16.98 -16.37 -18.18
CA HIS A 261 16.96 -17.59 -19.01
C HIS A 261 15.59 -17.94 -19.59
N ALA A 262 14.47 -17.68 -18.89
CA ALA A 262 13.15 -18.19 -19.29
C ALA A 262 11.93 -17.48 -18.66
N ALA A 263 12.02 -16.20 -18.28
CA ALA A 263 10.89 -15.49 -17.69
C ALA A 263 9.74 -15.21 -18.70
N PRO A 264 8.48 -15.08 -18.25
CA PRO A 264 7.36 -14.65 -19.07
C PRO A 264 7.68 -13.31 -19.76
N PRO A 265 7.15 -13.03 -20.96
CA PRO A 265 7.38 -11.78 -21.67
C PRO A 265 7.07 -10.53 -20.82
N SER A 266 6.04 -10.63 -19.96
CA SER A 266 5.65 -9.57 -19.02
C SER A 266 6.73 -9.19 -18.00
N LEU A 267 7.60 -10.14 -17.65
CA LEU A 267 8.74 -9.97 -16.74
C LEU A 267 10.07 -9.71 -17.48
N GLN A 268 10.15 -9.91 -18.79
CA GLN A 268 11.32 -9.59 -19.62
C GLN A 268 11.42 -8.09 -19.94
N ARG A 269 11.07 -7.21 -19.01
CA ARG A 269 11.15 -5.76 -19.19
C ARG A 269 12.46 -5.24 -18.61
N GLY A 270 13.15 -4.35 -19.33
CA GLY A 270 14.46 -3.82 -18.90
C GLY A 270 14.44 -3.16 -17.51
N TRP A 271 13.33 -2.53 -17.13
CA TRP A 271 13.16 -1.95 -15.79
C TRP A 271 13.00 -3.03 -14.70
N PHE A 272 12.47 -4.21 -15.00
CA PHE A 272 12.30 -5.29 -14.01
C PHE A 272 13.65 -5.87 -13.59
N GLY A 273 14.57 -6.05 -14.54
CA GLY A 273 15.96 -6.43 -14.25
C GLY A 273 16.66 -5.40 -13.35
N GLN A 274 16.38 -4.11 -13.53
CA GLN A 274 16.89 -3.06 -12.65
C GLN A 274 16.31 -3.14 -11.24
N GLN A 275 15.02 -3.46 -11.10
CA GLN A 275 14.40 -3.63 -9.77
C GLN A 275 14.97 -4.84 -9.03
N LEU A 276 15.15 -5.98 -9.70
CA LEU A 276 15.79 -7.15 -9.09
C LEU A 276 17.25 -6.86 -8.70
N ALA A 277 18.01 -6.17 -9.56
CA ALA A 277 19.37 -5.75 -9.24
C ALA A 277 19.39 -4.81 -8.02
N LEU A 278 18.43 -3.89 -7.92
CA LEU A 278 18.29 -3.00 -6.78
C LEU A 278 17.96 -3.78 -5.50
N CYS A 279 17.07 -4.78 -5.56
CA CYS A 279 16.80 -5.69 -4.44
C CYS A 279 18.07 -6.42 -3.98
N VAL A 280 18.88 -6.95 -4.91
CA VAL A 280 20.17 -7.59 -4.58
C VAL A 280 21.14 -6.59 -3.95
N VAL A 281 21.25 -5.37 -4.49
CA VAL A 281 22.14 -4.33 -3.96
C VAL A 281 21.73 -3.94 -2.54
N PHE A 282 20.44 -3.79 -2.25
CA PHE A 282 19.95 -3.52 -0.89
C PHE A 282 20.17 -4.70 0.07
N ALA A 283 20.22 -5.93 -0.44
CA ALA A 283 20.49 -7.11 0.38
C ALA A 283 21.95 -7.19 0.86
N ILE A 284 22.91 -6.68 0.08
CA ILE A 284 24.34 -6.73 0.41
C ILE A 284 24.65 -6.12 1.78
N PRO A 285 24.32 -4.84 2.08
CA PRO A 285 24.62 -4.25 3.39
C PRO A 285 23.87 -4.96 4.53
N LEU A 286 22.68 -5.51 4.25
CA LEU A 286 21.90 -6.27 5.21
C LEU A 286 22.56 -7.61 5.57
N ALA A 287 23.08 -8.32 4.56
CA ALA A 287 23.86 -9.55 4.74
C ALA A 287 25.16 -9.29 5.51
N PHE A 288 25.83 -8.15 5.30
CA PHE A 288 26.97 -7.75 6.13
C PHE A 288 26.55 -7.52 7.58
N TYR A 289 25.43 -6.81 7.83
CA TYR A 289 24.94 -6.55 9.18
C TYR A 289 24.60 -7.84 9.94
N THR A 290 24.01 -8.84 9.29
CA THR A 290 23.63 -10.11 9.92
C THR A 290 24.77 -11.12 10.08
N THR A 291 25.83 -11.03 9.27
CA THR A 291 27.00 -11.93 9.35
C THR A 291 28.12 -11.40 10.26
N LEU A 292 28.23 -10.10 10.48
CA LEU A 292 29.25 -9.47 11.35
C LEU A 292 29.27 -9.96 12.81
N PRO A 293 28.13 -10.24 13.49
CA PRO A 293 28.14 -10.75 14.87
C PRO A 293 28.75 -12.15 15.00
N ARG A 294 28.70 -12.97 13.93
CA ARG A 294 29.31 -14.32 13.90
C ARG A 294 30.83 -14.29 13.72
N TRP A 295 31.41 -13.12 13.44
CA TRP A 295 32.85 -12.90 13.27
C TRP A 295 33.53 -12.29 14.50
N LYS A 296 32.89 -12.28 15.67
CA LYS A 296 33.62 -12.13 16.94
C LYS A 296 34.40 -13.42 17.18
N PRO A 297 35.74 -13.43 17.12
CA PRO A 297 36.51 -14.60 17.49
C PRO A 297 36.19 -14.94 18.94
N SER A 298 35.87 -16.20 19.22
CA SER A 298 35.66 -16.74 20.57
C SER A 298 36.94 -16.75 21.43
N THR A 299 37.91 -15.91 21.11
CA THR A 299 39.19 -15.78 21.81
C THR A 299 39.21 -14.44 22.51
N LEU A 300 38.64 -14.38 23.71
CA LEU A 300 39.07 -13.54 24.84
C LEU A 300 38.22 -13.96 26.05
N ARG A 301 38.45 -15.19 26.54
CA ARG A 301 38.17 -15.50 27.94
C ARG A 301 39.38 -15.03 28.74
N PRO A 302 39.28 -14.00 29.59
CA PRO A 302 40.30 -13.79 30.60
C PRO A 302 40.22 -14.94 31.60
N ARG A 303 41.38 -15.52 31.93
CA ARG A 303 41.55 -16.43 33.07
C ARG A 303 41.37 -15.65 34.37
#